data_AF-A0A8S0FSJ5-F1
#
_entry.id   AF-A0A8S0FSJ5-F1
#
_cell.length_a   1.000
_cell.length_b   1.000
_cell.length_c   1.000
_cell.angle_alpha   90.00
_cell.angle_beta   90.00
_cell.angle_gamma   90.00
#
_symmetry.space_group_name_H-M   'P 1'
#
loop_
_entity.id
_entity.type
_entity.pdbx_description
1 polymer ?
#
loop_
_entity_poly.entity_id
_entity_poly.type
_entity_poly.pdbx_seq_one_letter_code
_entity_poly.pdbx_strand_id
1 'polypeptide(L)'
;MVSNQLREQQSELTSTWDLMLQTRINLSRSAVRMMMDSSNQQSNAKVELLDSARKTLAQAATHYKKFKSMAPLPEMVATSRNIDEKYKNYHTALTELIDYLDYGNTGAYFAQPTQGMQNAMGEAFAQYALSSEKLYRDIVTDNADDYRFAQWQLAGLSRWWWY
;
A
#
# COMPACT_ATOMS: atom_id res chain seq x y z
N MET A 1 13.26 17.33 4.83
CA MET A 1 13.38 16.55 3.58
C MET A 1 13.03 15.08 3.82
N VAL A 2 13.64 14.42 4.81
CA VAL A 2 13.38 13.01 5.19
C VAL A 2 11.93 12.75 5.66
N SER A 3 11.36 13.63 6.48
CA SER A 3 9.98 13.51 6.97
C SER A 3 8.92 13.56 5.85
N ASN A 4 9.13 14.40 4.83
CA ASN A 4 8.24 14.49 3.67
C ASN A 4 8.28 13.20 2.83
N GLN A 5 9.46 12.64 2.61
CA GLN A 5 9.63 11.39 1.88
C GLN A 5 8.93 10.21 2.58
N LEU A 6 9.07 10.11 3.90
CA LEU A 6 8.43 9.05 4.68
C LEU A 6 6.90 9.14 4.61
N ARG A 7 6.36 10.37 4.66
CA ARG A 7 4.92 10.63 4.47
C ARG A 7 4.45 10.28 3.06
N GLU A 8 5.23 10.61 2.03
CA GLU A 8 4.92 10.27 0.64
C GLU A 8 4.94 8.76 0.40
N GLN A 9 5.94 8.05 0.95
CA GLN A 9 5.99 6.58 0.91
C GLN A 9 4.76 5.95 1.56
N GLN A 10 4.39 6.41 2.76
CA GLN A 10 3.19 5.92 3.44
C GLN A 10 1.92 6.20 2.63
N SER A 11 1.80 7.39 2.03
CA SER A 11 0.64 7.77 1.21
C SER A 11 0.48 6.86 -0.02
N GLU A 12 1.56 6.65 -0.78
CA GLU A 12 1.55 5.80 -1.98
C GLU A 12 1.24 4.34 -1.63
N LEU A 13 1.75 3.85 -0.49
CA LEU A 13 1.46 2.50 -0.02
C LEU A 13 0.01 2.35 0.45
N THR A 14 -0.56 3.34 1.15
CA THR A 14 -1.98 3.36 1.52
C THR A 14 -2.88 3.34 0.27
N SER A 15 -2.59 4.18 -0.73
CA SER A 15 -3.34 4.18 -2.00
C SER A 15 -3.24 2.83 -2.72
N THR A 16 -2.06 2.20 -2.71
CA THR A 16 -1.87 0.85 -3.27
C THR A 16 -2.79 -0.15 -2.58
N TRP A 17 -2.77 -0.20 -1.25
CA TRP A 17 -3.57 -1.13 -0.45
C TRP A 17 -5.07 -0.95 -0.67
N ASP A 18 -5.56 0.28 -0.62
CA ASP A 18 -6.98 0.60 -0.83
C ASP A 18 -7.46 0.17 -2.22
N LEU A 19 -6.66 0.40 -3.26
CA LEU A 19 -6.99 0.01 -4.63
C LEU A 19 -6.96 -1.52 -4.84
N MET A 20 -6.08 -2.24 -4.14
CA MET A 20 -6.11 -3.72 -4.13
C MET A 20 -7.36 -4.26 -3.44
N LEU A 21 -7.82 -3.63 -2.35
CA LEU A 21 -9.09 -3.98 -1.70
C LEU A 21 -10.28 -3.70 -2.62
N GLN A 22 -10.31 -2.54 -3.29
CA GLN A 22 -11.34 -2.21 -4.28
C GLN A 22 -11.35 -3.21 -5.45
N THR A 23 -10.17 -3.62 -5.93
CA THR A 23 -10.03 -4.67 -6.96
C THR A 23 -10.73 -5.95 -6.52
N ARG A 24 -10.45 -6.42 -5.30
CA ARG A 24 -11.07 -7.64 -4.77
C ARG A 24 -12.59 -7.51 -4.59
N ILE A 25 -13.08 -6.34 -4.18
CA ILE A 25 -14.51 -6.06 -4.09
C ILE A 25 -15.17 -6.14 -5.47
N ASN A 26 -14.57 -5.53 -6.49
CA ASN A 26 -15.08 -5.56 -7.87
C ASN A 26 -15.09 -6.99 -8.43
N LEU A 27 -14.04 -7.77 -8.18
CA LEU A 27 -13.96 -9.19 -8.54
C LEU A 27 -15.06 -10.02 -7.87
N SER A 28 -15.27 -9.82 -6.56
CA SER A 28 -16.30 -10.55 -5.81
C SER A 28 -17.70 -10.24 -6.33
N ARG A 29 -17.97 -8.96 -6.64
CA ARG A 29 -19.24 -8.54 -7.26
C ARG A 29 -19.41 -9.13 -8.67
N SER A 30 -18.33 -9.23 -9.45
CA SER A 30 -18.37 -9.83 -10.79
C SER A 30 -18.65 -11.33 -10.72
N ALA A 31 -17.93 -12.07 -9.86
CA ALA A 31 -18.12 -13.49 -9.65
C ALA A 31 -19.55 -13.83 -9.23
N VAL A 32 -20.14 -13.07 -8.30
CA VAL A 32 -21.54 -13.25 -7.88
C VAL A 32 -22.49 -13.07 -9.06
N ARG A 33 -22.28 -12.07 -9.92
CA ARG A 33 -23.11 -11.87 -11.13
C ARG A 33 -22.97 -12.99 -12.15
N MET A 34 -21.79 -13.61 -12.24
CA MET A 34 -21.56 -14.76 -13.13
C MET A 34 -22.26 -16.03 -12.64
N MET A 35 -22.53 -16.14 -11.34
CA MET A 35 -23.29 -17.25 -10.75
C MET A 35 -24.81 -17.04 -10.79
N MET A 36 -25.29 -15.86 -11.17
CA MET A 36 -26.72 -15.58 -11.32
C MET A 36 -27.21 -16.04 -12.70
N ASP A 37 -28.41 -16.62 -12.76
CA ASP A 37 -29.00 -17.17 -13.99
C ASP A 37 -28.98 -16.16 -15.16
N SER A 38 -28.53 -16.64 -16.31
CA SER A 38 -28.29 -15.87 -17.54
C SER A 38 -29.54 -15.24 -18.20
N SER A 39 -30.73 -15.46 -17.64
CA SER A 39 -31.98 -14.81 -18.08
C SER A 39 -32.10 -13.35 -17.62
N ASN A 40 -31.22 -12.90 -16.72
CA ASN A 40 -31.29 -11.56 -16.14
C ASN A 40 -30.38 -10.57 -16.89
N GLN A 41 -30.92 -9.39 -17.25
CA GLN A 41 -30.19 -8.30 -17.94
C GLN A 41 -28.94 -7.77 -17.20
N GLN A 42 -28.64 -8.30 -16.02
CA GLN A 42 -27.43 -8.01 -15.23
C GLN A 42 -26.15 -8.64 -15.79
N SER A 43 -26.22 -9.46 -16.84
CA SER A 43 -25.07 -10.09 -17.48
C SER A 43 -24.09 -9.10 -18.12
N ASN A 44 -24.53 -7.91 -18.57
CA ASN A 44 -23.62 -6.85 -19.05
C ASN A 44 -22.78 -6.25 -17.92
N ALA A 45 -23.37 -6.18 -16.73
CA ALA A 45 -22.77 -5.55 -15.58
C ALA A 45 -21.64 -6.42 -14.96
N LYS A 46 -21.48 -7.68 -15.38
CA LYS A 46 -20.32 -8.51 -14.99
C LYS A 46 -19.03 -8.03 -15.68
N VAL A 47 -19.13 -7.65 -16.96
CA VAL A 47 -17.99 -7.20 -17.78
C VAL A 47 -17.50 -5.87 -17.24
N GLU A 48 -18.41 -4.93 -16.98
CA GLU A 48 -18.07 -3.63 -16.38
C GLU A 48 -17.36 -3.73 -15.02
N LEU A 49 -17.75 -4.70 -14.19
CA LEU A 49 -17.11 -4.93 -12.89
C LEU A 49 -15.72 -5.56 -13.04
N LEU A 50 -15.55 -6.49 -13.99
CA LEU A 50 -14.25 -7.07 -14.29
C LEU A 50 -13.30 -5.99 -14.84
N ASP A 51 -13.79 -5.13 -15.74
CA ASP A 51 -13.03 -3.98 -16.24
C ASP A 51 -12.68 -2.99 -15.13
N SER A 52 -13.61 -2.75 -14.21
CA SER A 52 -13.37 -1.92 -13.01
C SER A 52 -12.27 -2.53 -12.13
N ALA A 53 -12.24 -3.85 -11.95
CA ALA A 53 -11.19 -4.55 -11.22
C ALA A 53 -9.83 -4.41 -11.91
N ARG A 54 -9.76 -4.60 -13.25
CA ARG A 54 -8.54 -4.39 -14.03
C ARG A 54 -8.00 -2.97 -13.85
N LYS A 55 -8.90 -1.98 -13.93
CA LYS A 55 -8.54 -0.57 -13.75
C LYS A 55 -7.98 -0.29 -12.36
N THR A 56 -8.66 -0.74 -11.29
CA THR A 56 -8.19 -0.48 -9.92
C THR A 56 -6.87 -1.21 -9.64
N LEU A 57 -6.65 -2.41 -10.20
CA LEU A 57 -5.38 -3.12 -10.03
C LEU A 57 -4.23 -2.40 -10.75
N ALA A 58 -4.47 -1.90 -11.97
CA ALA A 58 -3.48 -1.11 -12.70
C ALA A 58 -3.14 0.21 -11.99
N GLN A 59 -4.14 0.86 -11.37
CA GLN A 59 -3.91 2.04 -10.53
C GLN A 59 -3.10 1.68 -9.28
N ALA A 60 -3.40 0.56 -8.61
CA ALA A 60 -2.62 0.07 -7.47
C ALA A 60 -1.16 -0.15 -7.85
N ALA A 61 -0.89 -0.78 -9.00
CA ALA A 61 0.46 -0.97 -9.52
C ALA A 61 1.19 0.34 -9.83
N THR A 62 0.45 1.37 -10.27
CA THR A 62 1.02 2.71 -10.50
C THR A 62 1.47 3.36 -9.19
N HIS A 63 0.63 3.32 -8.15
CA HIS A 63 0.98 3.82 -6.82
C HIS A 63 2.14 3.03 -6.21
N TYR A 64 2.11 1.70 -6.35
CA TYR A 64 3.19 0.85 -5.85
C TYR A 64 4.52 1.13 -6.54
N LYS A 65 4.52 1.39 -7.85
CA LYS A 65 5.71 1.80 -8.59
C LYS A 65 6.28 3.13 -8.07
N LYS A 66 5.42 4.10 -7.73
CA LYS A 66 5.86 5.35 -7.10
C LYS A 66 6.48 5.10 -5.72
N PHE A 67 5.81 4.30 -4.87
CA PHE A 67 6.37 3.84 -3.60
C PHE A 67 7.79 3.26 -3.78
N LYS A 68 7.98 2.34 -4.74
CA LYS A 68 9.28 1.70 -5.05
C LYS A 68 10.33 2.64 -5.61
N SER A 69 9.95 3.74 -6.24
CA SER A 69 10.89 4.73 -6.77
C SER A 69 11.53 5.59 -5.68
N MET A 70 10.92 5.65 -4.49
CA MET A 70 11.46 6.35 -3.33
C MET A 70 12.34 5.37 -2.54
N ALA A 71 13.65 5.61 -2.52
CA ALA A 71 14.58 4.78 -1.77
C ALA A 71 14.17 4.72 -0.28
N PRO A 72 14.07 3.55 0.34
CA PRO A 72 13.74 3.45 1.76
C PRO A 72 14.89 4.01 2.60
N LEU A 73 14.54 4.64 3.72
CA LEU A 73 15.51 4.95 4.78
C LEU A 73 16.08 3.63 5.35
N PRO A 74 17.32 3.59 5.86
CA PRO A 74 17.95 2.37 6.35
C PRO A 74 17.06 1.54 7.30
N GLU A 75 16.35 2.20 8.21
CA GLU A 75 15.45 1.61 9.20
C GLU A 75 14.18 1.02 8.56
N MET A 76 13.81 1.50 7.37
CA MET A 76 12.62 1.07 6.62
C MET A 76 12.94 -0.03 5.59
N VAL A 77 14.20 -0.41 5.38
CA VAL A 77 14.59 -1.40 4.35
C VAL A 77 13.92 -2.76 4.59
N ALA A 78 13.94 -3.25 5.84
CA ALA A 78 13.40 -4.56 6.17
C ALA A 78 11.87 -4.62 5.97
N THR A 79 11.14 -3.60 6.44
CA THR A 79 9.68 -3.51 6.28
C THR A 79 9.28 -3.28 4.83
N SER A 80 10.04 -2.47 4.09
CA SER A 80 9.86 -2.26 2.64
C SER A 80 10.05 -3.56 1.84
N ARG A 81 11.02 -4.39 2.22
CA ARG A 81 11.23 -5.71 1.58
C ARG A 81 10.08 -6.68 1.90
N ASN A 82 9.59 -6.69 3.14
CA ASN A 82 8.44 -7.50 3.53
C ASN A 82 7.17 -7.09 2.75
N ILE A 83 6.92 -5.78 2.65
CA ILE A 83 5.86 -5.23 1.78
C ILE A 83 6.00 -5.74 0.35
N ASP A 84 7.20 -5.71 -0.21
CA ASP A 84 7.43 -6.11 -1.61
C ASP A 84 7.10 -7.57 -1.89
N GLU A 85 7.45 -8.46 -0.96
CA GLU A 85 7.10 -9.87 -1.07
C GLU A 85 5.57 -10.07 -1.01
N LYS A 86 4.89 -9.47 -0.01
CA LYS A 86 3.45 -9.69 0.18
C LYS A 86 2.62 -9.00 -0.90
N TYR A 87 3.05 -7.82 -1.36
CA TYR A 87 2.45 -7.11 -2.49
C TYR A 87 2.49 -7.98 -3.74
N LYS A 88 3.65 -8.55 -4.10
CA LYS A 88 3.77 -9.39 -5.30
C LYS A 88 2.85 -10.59 -5.24
N ASN A 89 2.83 -11.29 -4.11
CA ASN A 89 1.95 -12.45 -3.94
C ASN A 89 0.48 -12.07 -4.10
N TYR A 90 0.04 -11.01 -3.43
CA TYR A 90 -1.36 -10.60 -3.49
C TYR A 90 -1.73 -9.98 -4.86
N HIS A 91 -0.83 -9.23 -5.50
CA HIS A 91 -1.03 -8.70 -6.85
C HIS A 91 -1.16 -9.83 -7.88
N THR A 92 -0.28 -10.83 -7.83
CA THR A 92 -0.39 -12.03 -8.68
C THR A 92 -1.71 -12.74 -8.45
N ALA A 93 -2.12 -12.94 -7.19
CA ALA A 93 -3.39 -13.55 -6.86
C ALA A 93 -4.58 -12.79 -7.48
N LEU A 94 -4.63 -11.46 -7.33
CA LEU A 94 -5.67 -10.63 -7.94
C LEU A 94 -5.65 -10.67 -9.47
N THR A 95 -4.47 -10.78 -10.08
CA THR A 95 -4.32 -10.94 -11.54
C THR A 95 -4.89 -12.28 -12.01
N GLU A 96 -4.56 -13.38 -11.32
CA GLU A 96 -5.13 -14.69 -11.61
C GLU A 96 -6.65 -14.72 -11.44
N LEU A 97 -7.19 -14.06 -10.41
CA LEU A 97 -8.64 -13.95 -10.23
C LEU A 97 -9.32 -13.21 -11.39
N ILE A 98 -8.69 -12.15 -11.91
CA ILE A 98 -9.16 -11.47 -13.12
C ILE A 98 -9.20 -12.47 -14.29
N ASP A 99 -8.12 -13.21 -14.51
CA ASP A 99 -8.01 -14.16 -15.62
C ASP A 99 -9.05 -15.28 -15.50
N TYR A 100 -9.25 -15.84 -14.30
CA TYR A 100 -10.28 -16.86 -14.08
C TYR A 100 -11.69 -16.36 -14.41
N LEU A 101 -12.04 -15.14 -14.01
CA LEU A 101 -13.35 -14.57 -14.35
C LEU A 101 -13.47 -14.21 -15.83
N ASP A 102 -12.38 -13.83 -16.50
CA ASP A 102 -12.37 -13.55 -17.93
C ASP A 102 -12.76 -14.78 -18.76
N TYR A 103 -12.26 -15.96 -18.36
CA TYR A 103 -12.57 -17.23 -19.01
C TYR A 103 -13.79 -17.96 -18.45
N GLY A 104 -14.55 -17.36 -17.52
CA GLY A 104 -15.71 -18.02 -16.93
C GLY A 104 -15.38 -19.09 -15.88
N ASN A 105 -14.12 -19.24 -15.46
CA ASN A 105 -13.65 -20.28 -14.55
C ASN A 105 -13.88 -19.90 -13.08
N THR A 106 -15.15 -19.85 -12.67
CA THR A 106 -15.53 -19.55 -11.28
C THR A 106 -15.02 -20.60 -10.28
N GLY A 107 -14.82 -21.85 -10.71
CA GLY A 107 -14.22 -22.90 -9.88
C GLY A 107 -12.81 -22.56 -9.41
N ALA A 108 -11.93 -22.15 -10.33
CA ALA A 108 -10.57 -21.72 -9.99
C ALA A 108 -10.56 -20.43 -9.15
N TYR A 109 -11.47 -19.50 -9.46
CA TYR A 109 -11.67 -18.28 -8.67
C TYR A 109 -11.93 -18.59 -7.18
N PHE A 110 -12.86 -19.50 -6.89
CA PHE A 110 -13.19 -19.87 -5.50
C PHE A 110 -12.16 -20.77 -4.82
N ALA A 111 -11.37 -21.53 -5.60
CA ALA A 111 -10.34 -22.41 -5.07
C ALA A 111 -9.07 -21.65 -4.61
N GLN A 112 -8.81 -20.46 -5.16
CA GLN A 112 -7.63 -19.68 -4.79
C GLN A 112 -7.70 -19.22 -3.32
N PRO A 113 -6.64 -19.41 -2.51
CA PRO A 113 -6.62 -18.98 -1.11
C PRO A 113 -6.33 -17.48 -0.95
N THR A 114 -7.05 -16.62 -1.69
CA THR A 114 -6.79 -15.17 -1.80
C THR A 114 -6.83 -14.45 -0.46
N GLN A 115 -7.70 -14.87 0.47
CA GLN A 115 -7.84 -14.23 1.78
C GLN A 115 -6.54 -14.30 2.60
N GLY A 116 -5.80 -15.41 2.53
CA GLY A 116 -4.53 -15.55 3.23
C GLY A 116 -3.48 -14.56 2.71
N MET A 117 -3.44 -14.35 1.39
CA MET A 117 -2.53 -13.40 0.75
C MET A 117 -2.91 -11.95 1.05
N GLN A 118 -4.22 -11.63 1.08
CA GLN A 118 -4.71 -10.34 1.53
C GLN A 118 -4.31 -10.08 3.00
N ASN A 119 -4.51 -11.04 3.89
CA ASN A 119 -4.16 -10.89 5.30
C ASN A 119 -2.66 -10.67 5.50
N ALA A 120 -1.82 -11.44 4.81
CA ALA A 120 -0.37 -11.28 4.87
C ALA A 120 0.09 -9.89 4.38
N MET A 121 -0.51 -9.37 3.31
CA MET A 121 -0.25 -8.00 2.86
C MET A 121 -0.75 -6.96 3.86
N GLY A 122 -1.93 -7.14 4.44
CA GLY A 122 -2.49 -6.24 5.46
C GLY A 122 -1.63 -6.18 6.74
N GLU A 123 -1.08 -7.31 7.17
CA GLU A 123 -0.14 -7.37 8.29
C GLU A 123 1.18 -6.66 7.95
N ALA A 124 1.76 -6.92 6.78
CA ALA A 124 2.95 -6.22 6.33
C ALA A 124 2.72 -4.70 6.24
N PHE A 125 1.55 -4.27 5.76
CA PHE A 125 1.11 -2.87 5.71
C PHE A 125 1.05 -2.25 7.10
N ALA A 126 0.43 -2.92 8.07
CA ALA A 126 0.35 -2.43 9.45
C ALA A 126 1.75 -2.30 10.08
N GLN A 127 2.64 -3.27 9.86
CA GLN A 127 4.02 -3.23 10.37
C GLN A 127 4.84 -2.11 9.72
N TYR A 128 4.65 -1.88 8.42
CA TYR A 128 5.27 -0.74 7.74
C TYR A 128 4.79 0.58 8.35
N ALA A 129 3.49 0.76 8.53
CA ALA A 129 2.91 1.99 9.10
C ALA A 129 3.40 2.26 10.52
N LEU A 130 3.48 1.24 11.38
CA LEU A 130 4.04 1.36 12.72
C LEU A 130 5.51 1.79 12.71
N SER A 131 6.31 1.20 11.81
CA SER A 131 7.74 1.54 11.69
C SER A 131 7.94 2.94 11.14
N SER A 132 7.14 3.32 10.14
CA SER A 132 7.13 4.65 9.54
C SER A 132 6.77 5.71 10.57
N GLU A 133 5.72 5.47 11.36
CA GLU A 133 5.27 6.42 12.38
C GLU A 133 6.27 6.55 13.53
N LYS A 134 6.91 5.44 13.94
CA LYS A 134 8.01 5.48 14.91
C LYS A 134 9.17 6.33 14.40
N LEU A 135 9.66 6.04 13.20
CA LEU A 135 10.79 6.76 12.60
C LEU A 135 10.46 8.25 12.37
N TYR A 136 9.23 8.56 11.98
CA TYR A 136 8.77 9.94 11.85
C TYR A 136 8.89 10.70 13.18
N ARG A 137 8.42 10.10 14.28
CA ARG A 137 8.53 10.71 15.62
C ARG A 137 9.98 10.90 16.03
N ASP A 138 10.82 9.88 15.88
CA ASP A 138 12.23 9.92 16.24
C ASP A 138 12.94 11.07 15.50
N ILE A 139 12.70 11.22 14.20
CA ILE A 139 13.25 12.32 13.39
C ILE A 139 12.75 13.69 13.88
N VAL A 140 11.48 13.82 14.23
CA VAL A 140 10.91 15.11 14.67
C VAL A 140 11.42 15.50 16.07
N THR A 141 11.57 14.54 16.99
CA THR A 141 12.08 14.79 18.34
C THR A 141 13.57 15.12 18.34
N ASP A 142 14.39 14.39 17.58
CA ASP A 142 15.83 14.65 17.47
C ASP A 142 16.08 16.05 16.91
N ASN A 143 15.34 16.45 15.88
CA ASN A 143 15.43 17.81 15.32
C ASN A 143 15.06 18.90 16.35
N ALA A 144 14.13 18.64 17.27
CA ALA A 144 13.75 19.61 18.29
C ALA A 144 14.84 19.77 19.36
N ASP A 145 15.48 18.68 19.77
CA ASP A 145 16.55 18.70 20.76
C ASP A 145 17.84 19.32 20.18
N ASP A 146 18.21 18.99 18.94
CA ASP A 146 19.35 19.60 18.24
C ASP A 146 19.18 21.11 18.08
N TYR A 147 17.97 21.57 17.73
CA TYR A 147 17.69 23.00 17.60
C TYR A 147 17.81 23.73 18.94
N ARG A 148 17.32 23.12 20.03
CA ARG A 148 17.46 23.68 21.38
C ARG A 148 18.92 23.70 21.83
N PHE A 149 19.69 22.66 21.53
CA PHE A 149 21.12 22.60 21.84
C PHE A 149 21.91 23.67 21.08
N ALA A 150 21.67 23.85 19.78
CA ALA A 150 22.28 24.90 18.97
C ALA A 150 21.95 26.32 19.50
N GLN A 151 20.70 26.55 19.95
CA GLN A 151 20.33 27.81 20.59
C GLN A 151 21.11 28.06 21.89
N TRP A 152 21.28 27.03 22.73
CA TRP A 152 22.09 27.15 23.94
C TRP A 152 23.57 27.40 23.65
N GLN A 153 24.13 26.81 22.59
CA GLN A 153 25.49 27.11 22.15
C GLN A 153 25.65 28.55 21.65
N LEU A 154 24.71 29.05 20.84
CA LEU A 154 24.73 30.43 20.35
C LEU A 154 24.51 31.45 21.48
N ALA A 155 23.63 31.16 22.43
CA ALA A 155 23.44 31.97 23.63
C ALA A 155 24.65 31.92 24.58
N GLY A 156 25.36 30.79 24.63
CA GLY A 156 26.63 30.66 25.33
C GLY A 156 27.71 31.52 24.67
N LEU A 157 27.89 31.40 23.35
CA LEU A 157 28.84 32.19 22.57
C LEU A 157 28.57 33.70 22.66
N SER A 158 27.32 34.15 22.61
CA SER A 158 26.98 35.58 22.74
C SER A 158 27.26 36.13 24.15
N ARG A 159 27.31 35.27 25.17
CA ARG A 159 27.65 35.65 26.56
C ARG A 159 29.16 35.80 26.80
N TRP A 160 30.01 35.28 25.90
CA TRP A 160 31.47 35.46 25.93
C TRP A 160 31.97 36.71 25.20
N TRP A 161 31.11 37.45 24.50
CA TRP A 161 31.46 38.70 23.81
C TRP A 161 31.32 39.97 24.69
N TRP A 162 30.92 39.82 25.96
CA TRP A 162 30.71 40.92 26.92
C TRP A 162 31.55 40.80 28.21
N TYR A 163 32.71 40.13 28.13
CA TYR A 163 33.77 40.16 29.14
C TYR A 163 35.13 40.33 28.49
#